data_AF-W4PDC7-F1
#
_entry.id   AF-W4PDC7-F1
#
_cell.length_a   1.000
_cell.length_b   1.000
_cell.length_c   1.000
_cell.angle_alpha   90.00
_cell.angle_beta   90.00
_cell.angle_gamma   90.00
#
_symmetry.space_group_name_H-M   'P 1'
#
loop_
_entity.id
_entity.type
_entity.pdbx_description
1 polymer ?
#
loop_
_entity_poly.entity_id
_entity_poly.type
_entity_poly.pdbx_seq_one_letter_code
_entity_poly.pdbx_strand_id
1 'polypeptide(L)'
;MQELNFIDEPNLYRCIFQSRKKEAEKFQSWVFEEVLPSIRKSGGYLATSQEDTPELIMARALQVAQMTIEKHQMQLQAAQKQIELQDEQIKQSAPKVQYVDNVLQSVNTYTSTQMAKELGMREAEQLHKTLKERGIMFKQSGQWLLTAKYCEKGYTKPRTTIFTRSDGSQGTNTITVWTERGRAFLHKIFPQKGGCAA
;
A
#
# COMPACT_ATOMS: atom_id res chain seq x y z
N MET A 1 -42.43 -18.16 36.05
CA MET A 1 -41.16 -18.43 35.36
C MET A 1 -40.04 -18.03 36.32
N GLN A 2 -39.12 -18.94 36.67
CA GLN A 2 -37.96 -18.58 37.50
C GLN A 2 -36.93 -17.87 36.62
N GLU A 3 -36.50 -16.67 37.03
CA GLU A 3 -35.39 -15.96 36.40
C GLU A 3 -34.07 -16.64 36.80
N LEU A 4 -33.35 -17.17 35.81
CA LEU A 4 -32.00 -17.73 35.99
C LEU A 4 -31.00 -16.58 35.85
N ASN A 5 -30.31 -16.25 36.95
CA ASN A 5 -29.24 -15.27 36.93
C ASN A 5 -27.96 -15.91 36.37
N PHE A 6 -27.54 -15.49 35.19
CA PHE A 6 -26.27 -15.88 34.58
C PHE A 6 -25.18 -14.91 35.03
N ILE A 7 -24.07 -15.45 35.54
CA ILE A 7 -22.90 -14.69 35.94
C ILE A 7 -21.77 -15.08 34.99
N ASP A 8 -21.06 -14.09 34.43
CA ASP A 8 -19.87 -14.33 33.61
C ASP A 8 -18.67 -14.72 34.48
N GLU A 9 -17.65 -15.32 33.87
CA GLU A 9 -16.48 -15.82 34.60
C GLU A 9 -15.75 -14.73 35.42
N PRO A 10 -15.54 -13.50 34.91
CA PRO A 10 -14.94 -12.43 35.70
C PRO A 10 -15.76 -12.05 36.93
N ASN A 11 -17.09 -11.94 36.81
CA ASN A 11 -17.92 -11.60 37.97
C ASN A 11 -18.09 -12.77 38.94
N LEU A 12 -18.03 -14.02 38.45
CA LEU A 12 -17.97 -15.21 39.30
C LEU A 12 -16.75 -15.14 40.23
N TYR A 13 -15.56 -14.88 39.69
CA TYR A 13 -14.35 -14.74 40.51
C TYR A 13 -14.45 -13.56 41.49
N ARG A 14 -14.98 -12.40 41.07
CA ARG A 14 -15.21 -11.26 41.97
C ARG A 14 -16.10 -11.65 43.15
N CYS A 15 -17.19 -12.37 42.88
CA CYS A 15 -18.09 -12.88 43.91
C CYS A 15 -17.38 -13.86 44.85
N ILE A 16 -16.57 -14.78 44.31
CA ILE A 16 -15.83 -15.76 45.12
C ILE A 16 -14.81 -15.07 46.02
N PHE A 17 -14.03 -14.10 45.53
CA PHE A 17 -13.03 -13.38 46.32
C PHE A 17 -13.63 -12.45 47.38
N GLN A 18 -14.89 -12.02 47.20
CA GLN A 18 -15.61 -11.22 48.20
C GLN A 18 -16.42 -12.07 49.19
N SER A 19 -16.70 -13.33 48.85
CA SER A 19 -17.49 -14.24 49.67
C SER A 19 -16.77 -14.65 50.96
N ARG A 20 -17.54 -14.88 52.03
CA ARG A 20 -17.08 -15.38 53.34
C ARG A 20 -17.52 -16.83 53.61
N LYS A 21 -17.97 -17.54 52.57
CA LYS A 21 -18.35 -18.95 52.67
C LYS A 21 -17.11 -19.83 52.76
N LYS A 22 -17.17 -20.91 53.54
CA LYS A 22 -16.04 -21.85 53.74
C LYS A 22 -15.54 -22.45 52.43
N GLU A 23 -16.44 -22.67 51.47
CA GLU A 23 -16.10 -23.18 50.14
C GLU A 23 -15.31 -22.14 49.32
N ALA A 24 -15.68 -20.86 49.44
CA ALA A 24 -14.97 -19.77 48.78
C ALA A 24 -13.60 -19.54 49.42
N GLU A 25 -13.49 -19.62 50.76
CA GLU A 25 -12.20 -19.51 51.46
C GLU A 25 -11.21 -20.59 51.02
N LYS A 26 -11.65 -21.85 50.90
CA LYS A 26 -10.80 -22.94 50.40
C LYS A 26 -10.26 -22.66 49.00
N PHE A 27 -11.11 -22.17 48.10
CA PHE A 27 -10.70 -21.79 46.74
C PHE A 27 -9.75 -20.60 46.75
N GLN A 28 -10.03 -19.56 47.56
CA GLN A 28 -9.17 -18.39 47.72
C GLN A 28 -7.78 -18.79 48.20
N SER A 29 -7.68 -19.60 49.26
CA SER A 29 -6.41 -20.10 49.78
C SER A 29 -5.61 -20.84 48.72
N TRP A 30 -6.25 -21.78 47.99
CA TRP A 30 -5.59 -22.50 46.91
C TRP A 30 -5.07 -21.55 45.81
N VAL A 31 -5.86 -20.56 45.40
CA VAL A 31 -5.43 -19.58 44.39
C VAL A 31 -4.27 -18.71 44.89
N PHE A 32 -4.32 -18.21 46.13
CA PHE A 32 -3.32 -17.28 46.67
C PHE A 32 -2.02 -17.95 47.11
N GLU A 33 -2.07 -19.18 47.60
CA GLU A 33 -0.91 -19.88 48.14
C GLU A 33 -0.22 -20.76 47.10
N GLU A 34 -0.96 -21.33 46.15
CA GLU A 34 -0.44 -22.29 45.18
C GLU A 34 -0.40 -21.71 43.75
N VAL A 35 -1.55 -21.29 43.23
CA VAL A 35 -1.70 -20.91 41.81
C VAL A 35 -0.93 -19.64 41.47
N LEU A 36 -1.23 -18.51 42.13
CA LEU A 36 -0.63 -17.22 41.83
C LEU A 36 0.89 -17.19 42.11
N PRO A 37 1.41 -17.76 43.22
CA PRO A 37 2.85 -17.84 43.45
C PRO A 37 3.57 -18.70 42.42
N SER A 38 2.94 -19.78 41.95
CA SER A 38 3.51 -20.62 40.89
C SER A 38 3.58 -19.85 39.57
N ILE A 39 2.48 -19.25 39.09
CA ILE A 39 2.49 -18.43 37.88
C ILE A 39 3.53 -17.32 37.95
N ARG A 40 3.65 -16.64 39.10
CA ARG A 40 4.66 -15.59 39.30
C ARG A 40 6.10 -16.10 39.18
N LYS A 41 6.38 -17.33 39.62
CA LYS A 41 7.74 -17.90 39.67
C LYS A 41 8.13 -18.65 38.39
N SER A 42 7.23 -19.47 37.85
CA SER A 42 7.50 -20.37 36.71
C SER A 42 6.85 -19.91 35.40
N GLY A 43 6.01 -18.86 35.42
CA GLY A 43 5.30 -18.37 34.23
C GLY A 43 4.06 -19.20 33.85
N GLY A 44 3.70 -20.23 34.62
CA GLY A 44 2.52 -21.05 34.36
C GLY A 44 2.14 -21.93 35.55
N TYR A 45 0.86 -22.30 35.64
CA TYR A 45 0.34 -23.25 36.62
C TYR A 45 -0.12 -24.52 35.91
N LEU A 46 0.40 -25.66 36.35
CA LEU A 46 -0.06 -26.98 35.93
C LEU A 46 -0.79 -27.60 37.13
N ALA A 47 -2.10 -27.79 37.00
CA ALA A 47 -2.87 -28.51 38.01
C ALA A 47 -2.41 -29.98 38.00
N THR A 48 -1.68 -30.37 39.04
CA THR A 48 -1.23 -31.74 39.25
C THR A 48 -2.12 -32.39 40.30
N SER A 49 -2.73 -33.53 39.97
CA SER A 49 -3.44 -34.34 40.97
C SER A 49 -2.43 -35.24 41.70
N GLN A 50 -2.68 -35.61 42.95
CA GLN A 50 -1.79 -36.48 43.76
C GLN A 50 -1.57 -37.89 43.15
N GLU A 51 -2.31 -38.25 42.11
CA GLU A 51 -2.19 -39.51 41.35
C GLU A 51 -1.35 -39.38 40.07
N ASP A 52 -0.97 -38.16 39.66
CA ASP A 52 -0.21 -37.95 38.43
C ASP A 52 1.29 -38.21 38.67
N THR A 53 1.84 -39.26 38.07
CA THR A 53 3.29 -39.49 38.09
C THR A 53 4.03 -38.39 37.30
N PRO A 54 5.30 -38.10 37.62
CA PRO A 54 6.09 -37.11 36.88
C PRO A 54 6.09 -37.32 35.35
N GLU A 55 6.02 -38.57 34.90
CA GLU A 55 5.95 -38.92 33.48
C GLU A 55 4.63 -38.48 32.83
N LEU A 56 3.51 -38.60 33.55
CA LEU A 56 2.18 -38.24 33.04
C LEU A 56 2.04 -36.70 32.89
N ILE A 57 2.64 -35.96 33.82
CA ILE A 57 2.68 -34.49 33.78
C ILE A 57 3.50 -34.02 32.58
N MET A 58 4.67 -34.64 32.35
CA MET A 58 5.51 -34.33 31.20
C MET A 58 4.84 -34.71 29.88
N ALA A 59 4.12 -35.84 29.82
CA ALA A 59 3.36 -36.26 28.65
C ALA A 59 2.24 -35.26 28.29
N ARG A 60 1.48 -34.78 29.28
CA ARG A 60 0.46 -33.74 29.07
C ARG A 60 1.07 -32.41 28.61
N ALA A 61 2.19 -32.00 29.21
CA ALA A 61 2.89 -30.78 28.80
C ALA A 61 3.42 -30.87 27.37
N LEU A 62 3.99 -32.02 26.97
CA LEU A 62 4.42 -32.31 25.60
C LEU A 62 3.26 -32.29 24.60
N GLN A 63 2.10 -32.86 24.97
CA GLN A 63 0.92 -32.82 24.11
C GLN A 63 0.42 -31.39 23.87
N VAL A 64 0.39 -30.55 24.91
CA VAL A 64 -0.01 -29.13 24.76
C VAL A 64 0.98 -28.35 23.91
N ALA A 65 2.29 -28.59 24.10
CA ALA A 65 3.32 -27.99 23.26
C ALA A 65 3.18 -28.43 21.80
N GLN A 66 2.94 -29.72 21.55
CA GLN A 66 2.75 -30.30 20.22
C GLN A 66 1.53 -29.71 19.52
N MET A 67 0.38 -29.64 20.20
CA MET A 67 -0.83 -29.00 19.66
C MET A 67 -0.60 -27.52 19.30
N THR A 68 0.20 -26.80 20.10
CA THR A 68 0.54 -25.40 19.84
C THR A 68 1.45 -25.26 18.62
N ILE A 69 2.46 -26.14 18.50
CA ILE A 69 3.37 -26.17 17.35
C ILE A 69 2.61 -26.50 16.07
N GLU A 70 1.73 -27.50 16.09
CA GLU A 70 0.90 -27.89 14.95
C GLU A 70 -0.04 -26.77 14.50
N LYS A 71 -0.66 -26.08 15.46
CA LYS A 71 -1.48 -24.90 15.17
C LYS A 71 -0.67 -23.79 14.49
N HIS A 72 0.53 -23.49 15.00
CA HIS A 72 1.41 -22.49 14.40
C HIS A 72 1.92 -22.91 13.03
N GLN A 73 2.28 -24.18 12.84
CA GLN A 73 2.66 -24.72 11.53
C GLN A 73 1.53 -24.61 10.51
N MET A 74 0.29 -24.92 10.92
CA MET A 74 -0.88 -24.78 10.06
C MET A 74 -1.11 -23.31 9.66
N GLN A 75 -0.93 -22.37 10.59
CA GLN A 75 -1.00 -20.93 10.30
C GLN A 75 0.10 -20.48 9.33
N LEU A 76 1.35 -20.95 9.53
CA LEU A 76 2.46 -20.64 8.63
C LEU A 76 2.22 -21.18 7.22
N GLN A 77 1.72 -22.41 7.09
CA GLN A 77 1.38 -23.00 5.79
C GLN A 77 0.25 -22.23 5.09
N ALA A 78 -0.78 -21.81 5.83
CA ALA A 78 -1.87 -21.00 5.28
C ALA A 78 -1.35 -19.63 4.79
N ALA A 79 -0.49 -18.98 5.58
CA ALA A 79 0.13 -17.71 5.20
C ALA A 79 1.05 -17.86 3.97
N GLN A 80 1.85 -18.94 3.90
CA GLN A 80 2.70 -19.23 2.74
C GLN A 80 1.90 -19.44 1.45
N LYS A 81 0.81 -20.23 1.51
CA LYS A 81 -0.10 -20.39 0.36
C LYS A 81 -0.69 -19.06 -0.09
N GLN A 82 -1.03 -18.18 0.84
CA GLN A 82 -1.57 -16.87 0.51
C GLN A 82 -0.53 -15.95 -0.15
N ILE A 83 0.73 -16.01 0.28
CA ILE A 83 1.84 -15.30 -0.36
C ILE A 83 2.05 -15.83 -1.78
N GLU A 84 2.06 -17.14 -1.97
CA GLU A 84 2.27 -17.76 -3.29
C GLU A 84 1.17 -17.38 -4.29
N LEU A 85 -0.11 -17.41 -3.86
CA LEU A 85 -1.24 -16.95 -4.67
C LEU A 85 -1.14 -15.46 -5.03
N GLN A 86 -0.68 -14.62 -4.10
CA GLN A 86 -0.47 -13.19 -4.35
C GLN A 86 0.70 -12.96 -5.31
N ASP A 87 1.79 -13.70 -5.18
CA ASP A 87 2.94 -13.63 -6.09
C ASP A 87 2.57 -14.05 -7.51
N GLU A 88 1.72 -15.06 -7.68
CA GLU A 88 1.18 -15.43 -9.00
C GLU A 88 0.35 -14.30 -9.62
N GLN A 89 -0.50 -13.65 -8.83
CA GLN A 89 -1.28 -12.48 -9.28
C GLN A 89 -0.39 -11.28 -9.61
N ILE A 90 0.67 -11.05 -8.83
CA ILE A 90 1.67 -10.02 -9.11
C ILE A 90 2.41 -10.33 -10.41
N LYS A 91 2.85 -11.57 -10.65
CA LYS A 91 3.50 -11.97 -11.92
C LYS A 91 2.59 -11.80 -13.14
N GLN A 92 1.31 -12.15 -13.02
CA GLN A 92 0.34 -11.97 -14.11
C GLN A 92 0.02 -10.48 -14.37
N SER A 93 0.08 -9.64 -13.34
CA SER A 93 -0.13 -8.19 -13.43
C SER A 93 1.16 -7.38 -13.70
N ALA A 94 2.34 -7.99 -13.56
CA ALA A 94 3.64 -7.38 -13.77
C ALA A 94 3.81 -6.62 -15.10
N PRO A 95 3.30 -7.09 -16.26
CA PRO A 95 3.42 -6.31 -17.49
C PRO A 95 2.56 -5.02 -17.49
N LYS A 96 1.60 -4.87 -16.57
CA LYS A 96 0.77 -3.66 -16.42
C LYS A 96 1.31 -2.70 -15.35
N VAL A 97 1.93 -3.19 -14.28
CA VAL A 97 2.37 -2.34 -13.16
C VAL A 97 3.76 -1.73 -13.42
N GLN A 98 4.70 -2.49 -14.00
CA GLN A 98 6.05 -1.99 -14.25
C GLN A 98 6.13 -0.93 -15.37
N TYR A 99 5.15 -0.92 -16.28
CA TYR A 99 4.98 0.13 -17.28
C TYR A 99 4.42 1.43 -16.67
N VAL A 100 3.67 1.34 -15.57
CA VAL A 100 2.99 2.49 -14.97
C VAL A 100 3.92 3.24 -14.01
N ASP A 101 4.75 2.56 -13.23
CA ASP A 101 5.65 3.25 -12.27
C ASP A 101 6.87 3.89 -12.94
N ASN A 102 7.51 3.22 -13.91
CA ASN A 102 8.66 3.79 -14.60
C ASN A 102 8.29 4.92 -15.58
N VAL A 103 7.07 4.92 -16.12
CA VAL A 103 6.59 5.96 -17.06
C VAL A 103 5.88 7.12 -16.33
N LEU A 104 5.34 6.91 -15.12
CA LEU A 104 4.73 8.01 -14.33
C LEU A 104 5.72 8.76 -13.43
N GLN A 105 6.80 8.12 -12.97
CA GLN A 105 7.81 8.77 -12.10
C GLN A 105 8.95 9.43 -12.86
N SER A 106 9.18 9.04 -14.12
CA SER A 106 10.01 9.79 -15.03
C SER A 106 9.29 11.08 -15.45
N VAL A 107 9.69 12.24 -14.92
CA VAL A 107 9.23 13.54 -15.43
C VAL A 107 9.92 13.84 -16.76
N ASN A 108 9.75 12.96 -17.75
CA ASN A 108 10.11 13.23 -19.13
C ASN A 108 9.13 14.29 -19.65
N THR A 109 9.55 15.54 -19.53
CA THR A 109 8.88 16.66 -20.16
C THR A 109 9.45 16.83 -21.56
N TYR A 110 8.56 16.83 -22.56
CA TYR A 110 8.94 16.95 -23.95
C TYR A 110 8.72 18.38 -24.44
N THR A 111 9.72 18.94 -25.11
CA THR A 111 9.55 20.22 -25.81
C THR A 111 8.60 20.04 -26.99
N SER A 112 7.90 21.12 -27.39
CA SER A 112 7.04 21.07 -28.57
C SER A 112 7.80 20.68 -29.85
N THR A 113 9.11 20.99 -29.93
CA THR A 113 9.99 20.58 -31.02
C THR A 113 10.23 19.07 -31.06
N GLN A 114 10.46 18.45 -29.90
CA GLN A 114 10.59 16.99 -29.80
C GLN A 114 9.29 16.30 -30.23
N MET A 115 8.15 16.80 -29.74
CA MET A 115 6.85 16.25 -30.12
C MET A 115 6.54 16.42 -31.60
N ALA A 116 6.87 17.56 -32.19
CA ALA A 116 6.66 17.79 -33.62
C ALA A 116 7.44 16.78 -34.47
N LYS A 117 8.74 16.58 -34.17
CA LYS A 117 9.57 15.59 -34.88
C LYS A 117 9.01 14.17 -34.74
N GLU A 118 8.56 13.80 -33.55
CA GLU A 118 8.01 12.48 -33.27
C GLU A 118 6.69 12.20 -34.01
N LEU A 119 5.90 13.24 -34.27
CA LEU A 119 4.65 13.18 -35.03
C LEU A 119 4.87 13.34 -36.55
N GLY A 120 6.12 13.34 -37.02
CA GLY A 120 6.46 13.49 -38.43
C GLY A 120 6.35 14.93 -38.97
N MET A 121 6.31 15.94 -38.10
CA MET A 121 6.30 17.36 -38.46
C MET A 121 7.73 17.92 -38.45
N ARG A 122 8.02 18.88 -39.35
CA ARG A 122 9.36 19.47 -39.46
C ARG A 122 9.68 20.43 -38.32
N GLU A 123 8.68 21.14 -37.83
CA GLU A 123 8.85 22.26 -36.90
C GLU A 123 7.75 22.31 -35.84
N ALA A 124 8.08 22.85 -34.67
CA ALA A 124 7.13 23.05 -33.57
C ALA A 124 5.95 23.96 -33.95
N GLU A 125 6.17 24.90 -34.87
CA GLU A 125 5.14 25.83 -35.32
C GLU A 125 4.00 25.14 -36.07
N GLN A 126 4.31 24.09 -36.83
CA GLN A 126 3.29 23.28 -37.52
C GLN A 126 2.37 22.58 -36.50
N LEU A 127 2.95 22.02 -35.45
CA LEU A 127 2.21 21.40 -34.35
C LEU A 127 1.31 22.44 -33.64
N HIS A 128 1.85 23.61 -33.32
CA HIS A 128 1.08 24.68 -32.66
C HIS A 128 -0.05 25.20 -33.55
N LYS A 129 0.19 25.35 -34.86
CA LYS A 129 -0.83 25.78 -35.82
C LYS A 129 -1.99 24.79 -35.86
N THR A 130 -1.71 23.50 -36.01
CA THR A 130 -2.79 22.48 -36.07
C THR A 130 -3.53 22.34 -34.74
N LEU A 131 -2.83 22.46 -33.60
CA LEU A 131 -3.48 22.47 -32.28
C LEU A 131 -4.34 23.71 -32.04
N LYS A 132 -3.95 24.86 -32.61
CA LYS A 132 -4.74 26.10 -32.59
C LYS A 132 -5.99 25.97 -33.45
N GLU A 133 -5.87 25.44 -34.67
CA GLU A 133 -6.99 25.19 -35.58
C GLU A 133 -8.02 24.23 -34.97
N ARG A 134 -7.57 23.23 -34.20
CA ARG A 134 -8.44 22.30 -33.46
C ARG A 134 -8.98 22.88 -32.14
N GLY A 135 -8.67 24.12 -31.79
CA GLY A 135 -9.12 24.77 -30.55
C GLY A 135 -8.55 24.16 -29.26
N ILE A 136 -7.40 23.49 -29.35
CA ILE A 136 -6.75 22.80 -28.22
C ILE A 136 -5.76 23.74 -27.51
N MET A 137 -5.03 24.56 -28.29
CA MET A 137 -4.07 25.52 -27.76
C MET A 137 -4.33 26.93 -28.27
N PHE A 138 -3.88 27.91 -27.51
CA PHE A 138 -3.83 29.31 -27.91
C PHE A 138 -2.51 29.94 -27.44
N LYS A 139 -2.13 31.06 -28.06
CA LYS A 139 -0.89 31.78 -27.72
C LYS A 139 -1.23 33.00 -26.88
N GLN A 140 -0.62 33.14 -25.71
CA GLN A 140 -0.80 34.28 -24.81
C GLN A 140 0.57 34.69 -24.25
N SER A 141 0.88 35.99 -24.30
CA SER A 141 2.13 36.56 -23.76
C SER A 141 3.42 35.82 -24.19
N GLY A 142 3.46 35.36 -25.45
CA GLY A 142 4.61 34.62 -26.00
C GLY A 142 4.65 33.12 -25.68
N GLN A 143 3.75 32.60 -24.84
CA GLN A 143 3.65 31.20 -24.46
C GLN A 143 2.43 30.52 -25.10
N TRP A 144 2.57 29.25 -25.47
CA TRP A 144 1.45 28.42 -25.93
C TRP A 144 0.78 27.72 -24.75
N LEU A 145 -0.50 28.00 -24.51
CA LEU A 145 -1.28 27.44 -23.39
C LEU A 145 -2.43 26.59 -23.93
N LEU A 146 -2.88 25.63 -23.12
CA LEU A 146 -4.05 24.81 -23.42
C LEU A 146 -5.33 25.59 -23.15
N THR A 147 -6.35 25.40 -23.98
CA THR A 147 -7.69 25.96 -23.72
C THR A 147 -8.30 25.36 -22.46
N ALA A 148 -9.30 26.05 -21.88
CA ALA A 148 -9.93 25.64 -20.62
C ALA A 148 -10.40 24.17 -20.60
N LYS A 149 -10.87 23.66 -21.75
CA LYS A 149 -11.30 22.27 -21.94
C LYS A 149 -10.20 21.21 -21.69
N TYR A 150 -8.93 21.59 -21.82
CA TYR A 150 -7.78 20.68 -21.77
C TYR A 150 -6.76 21.04 -20.69
N CYS A 151 -6.80 22.24 -20.11
CA CYS A 151 -5.85 22.73 -19.10
C CYS A 151 -5.78 21.81 -17.86
N GLU A 152 -6.94 21.39 -17.33
CA GLU A 152 -7.01 20.57 -16.11
C GLU A 152 -6.58 19.10 -16.30
N LYS A 153 -6.31 18.68 -17.54
CA LYS A 153 -5.99 17.27 -17.85
C LYS A 153 -4.51 16.92 -17.68
N GLY A 154 -3.68 17.89 -17.29
CA GLY A 154 -2.25 17.67 -17.01
C GLY A 154 -1.41 17.30 -18.22
N TYR A 155 -1.83 17.70 -19.43
CA TYR A 155 -1.10 17.40 -20.68
C TYR A 155 0.18 18.24 -20.84
N THR A 156 0.25 19.40 -20.21
CA THR A 156 1.40 20.30 -20.30
C THR A 156 1.83 20.81 -18.92
N LYS A 157 3.10 21.18 -18.78
CA LYS A 157 3.65 21.88 -17.62
C LYS A 157 4.44 23.12 -18.08
N PRO A 158 4.47 24.20 -17.29
CA PRO A 158 5.41 25.30 -17.53
C PRO A 158 6.83 24.86 -17.14
N ARG A 159 7.83 25.24 -17.94
CA ARG A 159 9.25 25.07 -17.64
C ARG A 159 9.96 26.41 -17.86
N THR A 160 10.61 26.92 -16.82
CA THR A 160 11.43 28.12 -16.92
C THR A 160 12.79 27.78 -17.51
N THR A 161 13.18 28.47 -18.57
CA THR A 161 14.49 28.39 -19.22
C THR A 161 15.21 29.72 -19.05
N ILE A 162 16.48 29.66 -18.69
CA ILE A 162 17.35 30.82 -18.56
C ILE A 162 17.98 31.08 -19.94
N PHE A 163 18.03 32.34 -20.37
CA PHE A 163 18.72 32.78 -21.57
C PHE A 163 19.66 33.94 -21.22
N THR A 164 20.83 33.98 -21.87
CA THR A 164 21.79 35.07 -21.69
C THR A 164 21.51 36.16 -22.72
N ARG A 165 21.41 37.42 -22.26
CA ARG A 165 21.26 38.59 -23.15
C ARG A 165 22.62 38.99 -23.71
N SER A 166 22.59 39.81 -24.77
CA SER A 166 23.80 40.38 -25.40
C SER A 166 24.68 41.19 -24.44
N ASP A 167 24.07 41.71 -23.36
CA ASP A 167 24.72 42.47 -22.28
C ASP A 167 25.27 41.57 -21.14
N GLY A 168 25.32 40.25 -21.34
CA GLY A 168 25.80 39.29 -20.34
C GLY A 168 24.83 39.02 -19.18
N SER A 169 23.78 39.82 -19.02
CA SER A 169 22.73 39.60 -18.02
C SER A 169 21.87 38.37 -18.34
N GLN A 170 21.47 37.63 -17.30
CA GLN A 170 20.57 36.48 -17.44
C GLN A 170 19.11 36.93 -17.45
N GLY A 171 18.33 36.38 -18.38
CA GLY A 171 16.87 36.49 -18.43
C GLY A 171 16.22 35.13 -18.23
N THR A 172 14.99 35.12 -17.72
CA THR A 172 14.18 33.91 -17.61
C THR A 172 13.00 33.99 -18.58
N ASN A 173 12.70 32.89 -19.25
CA ASN A 173 11.51 32.73 -20.08
C ASN A 173 10.79 31.44 -19.67
N THR A 174 9.46 31.43 -19.70
CA THR A 174 8.66 30.26 -19.39
C THR A 174 8.13 29.65 -20.68
N ILE A 175 8.50 28.39 -20.95
CA ILE A 175 8.02 27.62 -22.09
C ILE A 175 7.03 26.55 -21.64
N THR A 176 6.16 26.13 -22.55
CA THR A 176 5.24 25.01 -22.32
C THR A 176 5.86 23.71 -22.82
N VAL A 177 5.95 22.73 -21.92
CA VAL A 177 6.42 21.38 -22.21
C VAL A 177 5.31 20.36 -22.02
N TRP A 178 5.35 19.26 -22.77
CA TRP A 178 4.38 18.19 -22.77
C TRP A 178 4.75 17.10 -21.77
N THR A 179 3.78 16.58 -21.04
CA THR A 179 3.95 15.40 -20.19
C THR A 179 3.78 14.12 -21.02
N GLU A 180 4.14 12.95 -20.48
CA GLU A 180 3.81 11.65 -21.11
C GLU A 180 2.32 11.52 -21.46
N ARG A 181 1.44 12.03 -20.59
CA ARG A 181 -0.02 12.08 -20.85
C ARG A 181 -0.33 12.98 -22.03
N GLY A 182 0.34 14.13 -22.14
CA GLY A 182 0.26 15.02 -23.27
C GLY A 182 0.75 14.38 -24.58
N ARG A 183 1.88 13.67 -24.53
CA ARG A 183 2.43 12.89 -25.65
C ARG A 183 1.44 11.84 -26.14
N ALA A 184 0.88 11.03 -25.24
CA ALA A 184 -0.14 10.04 -25.59
C ALA A 184 -1.40 10.68 -26.19
N PHE A 185 -1.82 11.84 -25.67
CA PHE A 185 -2.92 12.62 -26.23
C PHE A 185 -2.63 13.10 -27.66
N LEU A 186 -1.42 13.60 -27.93
CA LEU A 186 -1.00 14.01 -29.26
C LEU A 186 -1.01 12.83 -30.25
N HIS A 187 -0.48 11.66 -29.89
CA HIS A 187 -0.53 10.46 -30.76
C HIS A 187 -1.95 9.97 -31.04
N LYS A 188 -2.91 10.17 -30.11
CA LYS A 188 -4.33 9.88 -30.37
C LYS A 188 -4.95 10.83 -31.39
N ILE A 189 -4.52 12.10 -31.38
CA ILE A 189 -5.03 13.17 -32.26
C ILE A 189 -4.39 13.13 -33.65
N PHE A 190 -3.13 12.68 -33.69
CA PHE A 190 -2.30 12.53 -34.86
C PHE A 190 -1.87 11.06 -34.96
N PRO A 191 -2.76 10.16 -35.44
CA PRO A 191 -2.38 8.77 -35.67
C PRO A 191 -1.20 8.75 -36.65
N GLN A 192 -0.13 8.07 -36.24
CA GLN A 192 1.10 7.90 -37.03
C GLN A 192 0.76 7.51 -38.47
N LYS A 193 1.15 8.35 -39.44
CA LYS A 193 1.37 7.85 -40.79
C LYS A 193 2.61 6.97 -40.69
N GLY A 194 2.45 5.68 -40.99
CA GLY A 194 3.42 4.63 -40.68
C GLY A 194 4.88 4.99 -40.98
N GLY A 195 5.74 4.63 -40.01
CA GLY A 195 7.12 4.19 -40.16
C GLY A 195 8.06 5.03 -41.03
N CYS A 196 8.99 5.74 -40.39
CA CYS A 196 10.33 5.87 -40.94
C CYS A 196 11.24 4.94 -40.13
N ALA A 197 11.49 3.75 -40.67
CA ALA A 197 12.59 2.91 -40.23
C ALA A 197 13.90 3.53 -40.72
N ALA A 198 14.82 3.77 -39.79
CA ALA A 198 16.26 3.87 -40.05
C ALA A 198 16.98 3.53 -38.74
#